data_AF-A0A914AQX2-F1
#
_entry.id   AF-A0A914AQX2-F1
#
_cell.length_a   1.000
_cell.length_b   1.000
_cell.length_c   1.000
_cell.angle_alpha   90.00
_cell.angle_beta   90.00
_cell.angle_gamma   90.00
#
_symmetry.space_group_name_H-M   'P 1'
#
loop_
_entity.id
_entity.type
_entity.pdbx_description
1 polymer ?
#
loop_
_entity_poly.entity_id
_entity_poly.type
_entity_poly.pdbx_seq_one_letter_code
_entity_poly.pdbx_strand_id
1 'polypeptide(L)'
;MKFVLVAMLVVVAQRCLIGTTARTDKRSESTLDQALRPLYSQIDTFRYQLDAVKALGSVHCNKASEWQLVFKGMAGKGVKLYGMWTAASWDDNTMGVSGSWRDESLHDSWKSGELSVRRVKLSLHDFEGRRVDLIFNGIGTDIHNWFTQERLISSPWQNLKSSTPDFFSTDGYIQEDRRFYINNIHNSCPGDRGWLVVIDSGITADCAWGRPSTAYPYPIILYSRLTGDVLWNNVISAGDVTVGHADFLTIHVDAE
;
A
#
# COMPACT_ATOMS: atom_id res chain seq x y z
N MET A 1 -11.80 -12.67 -5.74
CA MET A 1 -12.06 -13.67 -6.81
C MET A 1 -13.37 -14.46 -6.68
N LYS A 2 -13.84 -14.85 -5.48
CA LYS A 2 -15.13 -15.57 -5.33
C LYS A 2 -16.39 -14.76 -5.71
N PHE A 3 -16.34 -13.44 -5.66
CA PHE A 3 -17.49 -12.55 -5.86
C PHE A 3 -17.91 -12.33 -7.32
N VAL A 4 -16.97 -12.33 -8.28
CA VAL A 4 -17.31 -12.13 -9.71
C VAL A 4 -17.87 -13.42 -10.32
N LEU A 5 -17.40 -14.58 -9.84
CA LEU A 5 -17.87 -15.88 -10.31
C LEU A 5 -19.36 -16.10 -10.03
N VAL A 6 -19.84 -15.68 -8.85
CA VAL A 6 -21.25 -15.87 -8.45
C VAL A 6 -22.19 -14.98 -9.25
N ALA A 7 -21.80 -13.72 -9.52
CA ALA A 7 -22.59 -12.82 -10.35
C ALA A 7 -22.66 -13.27 -11.82
N MET A 8 -21.56 -13.79 -12.38
CA MET A 8 -21.56 -14.35 -13.73
C MET A 8 -22.39 -15.65 -13.84
N LEU A 9 -22.36 -16.52 -12.82
CA LEU A 9 -23.17 -17.73 -12.79
C LEU A 9 -24.68 -17.44 -12.77
N VAL A 10 -25.11 -16.38 -12.08
CA VAL A 10 -26.53 -15.96 -12.05
C VAL A 10 -26.97 -15.43 -13.40
N VAL A 11 -26.17 -14.59 -14.07
CA VAL A 11 -26.50 -14.06 -15.41
C VAL A 11 -26.49 -15.14 -16.49
N VAL A 12 -25.58 -16.13 -16.40
CA VAL A 12 -25.52 -17.28 -17.32
C VAL A 12 -26.72 -18.22 -17.12
N ALA A 13 -27.12 -18.47 -15.87
CA ALA A 13 -28.32 -19.26 -15.57
C ALA A 13 -29.59 -18.60 -16.13
N GLN A 14 -29.67 -17.26 -16.06
CA GLN A 14 -30.82 -16.50 -16.54
C GLN A 14 -30.89 -16.43 -18.08
N ARG A 15 -29.76 -16.57 -18.79
CA ARG A 15 -29.73 -16.66 -20.26
C ARG A 15 -29.97 -18.07 -20.82
N CYS A 16 -29.66 -19.13 -20.07
CA CYS A 16 -29.89 -20.51 -20.50
C CYS A 16 -31.40 -20.87 -20.55
N LEU A 17 -32.22 -20.22 -19.72
CA LEU A 17 -33.67 -20.44 -19.64
C LEU A 17 -34.48 -19.83 -20.81
N ILE A 18 -33.89 -18.93 -21.61
CA ILE A 18 -34.62 -18.21 -22.68
C ILE A 18 -34.57 -18.98 -24.02
N GLY A 19 -33.79 -20.07 -24.11
CA GLY A 19 -33.50 -20.77 -25.37
C GLY A 19 -34.23 -22.09 -25.64
N THR A 20 -35.12 -22.58 -24.77
CA THR A 20 -35.82 -23.85 -25.02
C THR A 20 -37.33 -23.69 -24.84
N THR A 21 -38.07 -23.92 -25.93
CA THR A 21 -39.52 -24.03 -25.96
C THR A 21 -39.95 -25.32 -25.24
N ALA A 22 -39.97 -25.29 -23.92
CA ALA A 22 -40.57 -26.34 -23.11
C ALA A 22 -41.65 -25.70 -22.22
N ARG A 23 -42.86 -26.25 -22.31
CA ARG A 23 -44.04 -25.89 -21.52
C ARG A 23 -43.66 -25.99 -20.03
N THR A 24 -43.33 -24.87 -19.40
CA THR A 24 -42.96 -24.83 -17.98
C THR A 24 -44.20 -25.06 -17.13
N ASP A 25 -44.15 -26.12 -16.33
CA ASP A 25 -45.16 -26.45 -15.34
C ASP A 25 -45.13 -25.37 -14.24
N LYS A 26 -46.28 -24.76 -13.92
CA LYS A 26 -46.39 -23.74 -12.84
C LYS A 26 -45.83 -24.27 -11.51
N ARG A 27 -45.82 -25.59 -11.32
CA ARG A 27 -45.23 -26.24 -10.14
C ARG A 27 -43.71 -26.10 -10.10
N SER A 28 -43.00 -26.21 -11.23
CA SER A 28 -41.53 -26.11 -11.27
C SER A 28 -41.02 -24.68 -11.03
N GLU A 29 -41.76 -23.68 -11.52
CA GLU A 29 -41.46 -22.26 -11.30
C GLU A 29 -41.63 -21.89 -9.81
N SER A 30 -42.67 -22.41 -9.15
CA SER A 30 -42.90 -22.22 -7.72
C SER A 30 -41.79 -22.84 -6.84
N THR A 31 -41.23 -23.98 -7.23
CA THR A 31 -40.12 -24.63 -6.51
C THR A 31 -38.79 -23.90 -6.70
N LEU A 32 -38.58 -23.29 -7.88
CA LEU A 32 -37.38 -22.49 -8.15
C LEU A 32 -37.40 -21.18 -7.34
N ASP A 33 -38.55 -20.50 -7.31
CA ASP A 33 -38.76 -19.33 -6.46
C ASP A 33 -38.58 -19.65 -4.98
N GLN A 34 -39.08 -20.81 -4.53
CA GLN A 34 -38.89 -21.25 -3.15
C GLN A 34 -37.42 -21.53 -2.82
N ALA A 35 -36.65 -22.06 -3.78
CA ALA A 35 -35.21 -22.31 -3.62
C ALA A 35 -34.37 -21.02 -3.65
N LEU A 36 -34.82 -19.97 -4.35
CA LEU A 36 -34.09 -18.69 -4.48
C LEU A 36 -34.39 -17.69 -3.36
N ARG A 37 -35.52 -17.83 -2.66
CA ARG A 37 -35.91 -16.97 -1.52
C ARG A 37 -34.80 -16.76 -0.46
N PRO A 38 -34.06 -17.79 0.00
CA PRO A 38 -33.00 -17.60 0.98
C PRO A 38 -31.85 -16.74 0.44
N LEU A 39 -31.57 -16.84 -0.87
CA LEU A 39 -30.50 -16.09 -1.51
C LEU A 39 -30.87 -14.60 -1.64
N TYR A 40 -32.12 -14.30 -2.02
CA TYR A 40 -32.62 -12.93 -2.07
C TYR A 40 -32.64 -12.27 -0.68
N SER A 41 -33.06 -13.02 0.35
CA SER A 41 -33.01 -12.54 1.74
C SER A 41 -31.60 -12.21 2.20
N GLN A 42 -30.60 -13.01 1.82
CA GLN A 42 -29.19 -12.71 2.10
C GLN A 42 -28.71 -11.45 1.38
N ILE A 43 -29.06 -11.28 0.10
CA ILE A 43 -28.70 -10.09 -0.69
C ILE A 43 -29.26 -8.82 -0.05
N ASP A 44 -30.53 -8.85 0.37
CA ASP A 44 -31.16 -7.69 1.00
C ASP A 44 -30.57 -7.40 2.38
N THR A 45 -30.20 -8.44 3.13
CA THR A 45 -29.45 -8.29 4.39
C THR A 45 -28.09 -7.63 4.14
N PHE A 46 -27.36 -8.05 3.11
CA PHE A 46 -26.07 -7.45 2.76
C PHE A 46 -26.21 -6.01 2.28
N ARG A 47 -27.25 -5.68 1.50
CA ARG A 47 -27.54 -4.29 1.10
C ARG A 47 -27.83 -3.42 2.32
N TYR A 48 -28.64 -3.91 3.25
CA TYR A 48 -28.94 -3.21 4.49
C TYR A 48 -27.69 -2.99 5.34
N GLN A 49 -26.83 -4.01 5.47
CA GLN A 49 -25.54 -3.88 6.17
C GLN A 49 -24.61 -2.88 5.47
N LEU A 50 -24.56 -2.89 4.14
CA LEU A 50 -23.75 -1.95 3.36
C LEU A 50 -24.25 -0.51 3.53
N ASP A 51 -25.55 -0.30 3.48
CA ASP A 51 -26.14 1.03 3.66
C ASP A 51 -26.01 1.50 5.11
N ALA A 52 -26.06 0.60 6.10
CA ALA A 52 -25.72 0.90 7.48
C ALA A 52 -24.24 1.29 7.64
N VAL A 53 -23.32 0.62 6.95
CA VAL A 53 -21.89 0.98 6.93
C VAL A 53 -21.66 2.33 6.24
N LYS A 54 -22.36 2.63 5.13
CA LYS A 54 -22.32 3.95 4.48
C LYS A 54 -22.89 5.04 5.38
N ALA A 55 -23.98 4.75 6.09
CA ALA A 55 -24.58 5.67 7.06
C ALA A 55 -23.63 5.92 8.25
N LEU A 56 -22.93 4.90 8.73
CA LEU A 56 -21.85 5.05 9.71
C LEU A 56 -20.68 5.87 9.16
N GLY A 57 -20.37 5.76 7.86
CA GLY A 57 -19.41 6.65 7.18
C GLY A 57 -19.91 8.10 7.01
N SER A 58 -21.23 8.32 7.05
CA SER A 58 -21.89 9.64 6.92
C SER A 58 -22.17 10.31 8.27
N VAL A 59 -22.26 9.56 9.36
CA VAL A 59 -22.34 10.08 10.73
C VAL A 59 -20.92 10.43 11.17
N HIS A 60 -20.50 11.65 10.85
CA HIS A 60 -19.34 12.33 11.42
C HIS A 60 -18.10 11.43 11.60
N CYS A 61 -17.24 11.44 10.59
CA CYS A 61 -15.80 11.45 10.82
C CYS A 61 -15.48 12.71 11.65
N ASN A 62 -15.79 12.70 12.95
CA ASN A 62 -15.53 13.78 13.91
C ASN A 62 -14.03 14.04 13.88
N LYS A 63 -13.56 15.04 13.10
CA LYS A 63 -12.15 15.41 12.91
C LYS A 63 -11.21 14.21 13.12
N ALA A 64 -11.39 13.17 12.32
CA ALA A 64 -10.67 11.93 12.54
C ALA A 64 -9.22 12.16 12.17
N SER A 65 -8.38 12.32 13.19
CA SER A 65 -6.94 12.46 13.05
C SER A 65 -6.54 13.67 12.20
N GLU A 66 -5.70 14.51 12.78
CA GLU A 66 -4.97 15.57 12.09
C GLU A 66 -4.21 15.08 10.82
N TRP A 67 -4.07 13.77 10.63
CA TRP A 67 -3.46 13.13 9.46
C TRP A 67 -4.46 12.74 8.38
N GLN A 68 -4.24 13.26 7.18
CA GLN A 68 -4.88 12.85 5.92
C GLN A 68 -3.96 11.89 5.15
N LEU A 69 -4.47 10.77 4.66
CA LEU A 69 -3.69 9.83 3.85
C LEU A 69 -3.51 10.41 2.44
N VAL A 70 -2.27 10.56 1.98
CA VAL A 70 -1.95 11.00 0.61
C VAL A 70 -1.64 9.80 -0.27
N PHE A 71 -0.95 8.80 0.27
CA PHE A 71 -0.43 7.69 -0.54
C PHE A 71 -0.38 6.40 0.25
N LYS A 72 -0.70 5.30 -0.41
CA LYS A 72 -0.53 3.92 0.04
C LYS A 72 0.11 3.13 -1.09
N GLY A 73 1.32 2.64 -0.87
CA GLY A 73 2.03 1.78 -1.81
C GLY A 73 2.06 0.33 -1.33
N MET A 74 1.48 -0.60 -2.10
CA MET A 74 1.48 -2.03 -1.78
C MET A 74 2.73 -2.73 -2.29
N ALA A 75 3.37 -3.53 -1.43
CA ALA A 75 4.43 -4.44 -1.83
C ALA A 75 3.89 -5.60 -2.68
N GLY A 76 4.72 -6.14 -3.58
CA GLY A 76 4.42 -7.37 -4.31
C GLY A 76 3.32 -7.29 -5.37
N LYS A 77 3.02 -6.10 -5.89
CA LYS A 77 1.94 -5.87 -6.87
C LYS A 77 2.41 -5.50 -8.27
N GLY A 78 3.73 -5.49 -8.50
CA GLY A 78 4.32 -5.16 -9.80
C GLY A 78 4.24 -3.68 -10.20
N VAL A 79 3.75 -2.81 -9.30
CA VAL A 79 3.71 -1.36 -9.50
C VAL A 79 4.91 -0.73 -8.81
N LYS A 80 5.73 0.03 -9.53
CA LYS A 80 6.85 0.79 -8.93
C LYS A 80 6.31 1.91 -8.04
N LEU A 81 6.60 1.87 -6.74
CA LEU A 81 6.03 2.80 -5.77
C LEU A 81 6.59 4.21 -5.94
N TYR A 82 7.87 4.36 -6.29
CA TYR A 82 8.44 5.68 -6.55
C TYR A 82 7.85 6.32 -7.79
N GLY A 83 7.67 5.53 -8.86
CA GLY A 83 7.02 5.99 -10.08
C GLY A 83 5.59 6.45 -9.80
N MET A 84 4.84 5.67 -9.02
CA MET A 84 3.50 6.04 -8.58
C MET A 84 3.48 7.29 -7.69
N TRP A 85 4.47 7.46 -6.80
CA TRP A 85 4.57 8.63 -5.93
C TRP A 85 4.88 9.92 -6.71
N THR A 86 5.76 9.84 -7.71
CA THR A 86 6.30 11.03 -8.40
C THR A 86 5.63 11.34 -9.73
N ALA A 87 4.81 10.44 -10.26
CA ALA A 87 4.10 10.66 -11.52
C ALA A 87 3.21 11.91 -11.47
N ALA A 88 3.15 12.62 -12.60
CA ALA A 88 2.32 13.82 -12.75
C ALA A 88 0.82 13.52 -12.67
N SER A 89 0.41 12.32 -13.05
CA SER A 89 -0.92 11.77 -12.84
C SER A 89 -0.79 10.25 -12.73
N TRP A 90 -1.75 9.61 -12.06
CA TRP A 90 -1.76 8.16 -11.92
C TRP A 90 -3.12 7.58 -12.31
N ASP A 91 -3.12 6.40 -12.94
CA ASP A 91 -4.35 5.75 -13.40
C ASP A 91 -5.05 4.99 -12.26
N ASP A 92 -6.29 5.39 -11.98
CA ASP A 92 -7.18 4.79 -10.97
C ASP A 92 -7.36 3.28 -11.19
N ASN A 93 -7.36 2.79 -12.42
CA ASN A 93 -7.53 1.36 -12.69
C ASN A 93 -6.32 0.57 -12.16
N THR A 94 -5.12 1.12 -12.31
CA THR A 94 -3.87 0.56 -11.76
C THR A 94 -3.88 0.55 -10.23
N MET A 95 -4.50 1.55 -9.58
CA MET A 95 -4.70 1.59 -8.13
C MET A 95 -5.62 0.46 -7.65
N GLY A 96 -6.77 0.29 -8.30
CA GLY A 96 -7.77 -0.72 -7.93
C GLY A 96 -7.25 -2.16 -8.01
N VAL A 97 -6.39 -2.47 -9.00
CA VAL A 97 -5.85 -3.82 -9.20
C VAL A 97 -4.69 -4.14 -8.24
N SER A 98 -3.86 -3.14 -7.91
CA SER A 98 -2.73 -3.34 -6.98
C SER A 98 -3.15 -3.27 -5.51
N GLY A 99 -4.20 -2.51 -5.18
CA GLY A 99 -4.55 -2.15 -3.81
C GLY A 99 -3.69 -0.99 -3.27
N SER A 100 -2.80 -0.44 -4.11
CA SER A 100 -2.16 0.84 -3.88
C SER A 100 -3.17 1.97 -4.15
N TRP A 101 -2.94 3.13 -3.54
CA TRP A 101 -3.85 4.26 -3.64
C TRP A 101 -3.11 5.58 -3.47
N ARG A 102 -3.55 6.64 -4.16
CA ARG A 102 -3.04 8.00 -4.03
C ARG A 102 -4.22 8.97 -4.08
N ASP A 103 -4.25 9.93 -3.18
CA ASP A 103 -5.20 11.04 -3.24
C ASP A 103 -4.67 12.07 -4.23
N GLU A 104 -5.16 12.06 -5.47
CA GLU A 104 -4.69 12.98 -6.51
C GLU A 104 -4.89 14.45 -6.12
N SER A 105 -6.02 14.80 -5.49
CA SER A 105 -6.28 16.19 -5.12
C SER A 105 -5.30 16.68 -4.05
N LEU A 106 -5.09 15.88 -3.00
CA LEU A 106 -4.20 16.25 -1.91
C LEU A 106 -2.73 16.23 -2.35
N HIS A 107 -2.37 15.27 -3.20
CA HIS A 107 -1.03 15.17 -3.79
C HIS A 107 -0.73 16.35 -4.71
N ASP A 108 -1.65 16.71 -5.62
CA ASP A 108 -1.49 17.84 -6.53
C ASP A 108 -1.41 19.18 -5.79
N SER A 109 -2.29 19.40 -4.80
CA SER A 109 -2.22 20.62 -3.97
C SER A 109 -0.92 20.72 -3.18
N TRP A 110 -0.37 19.60 -2.70
CA TRP A 110 0.94 19.61 -2.05
C TRP A 110 2.07 19.88 -3.04
N LYS A 111 2.02 19.25 -4.22
CA LYS A 111 2.99 19.43 -5.28
C LYS A 111 3.02 20.86 -5.84
N SER A 112 1.87 21.51 -5.95
CA SER A 112 1.75 22.90 -6.43
C SER A 112 2.09 23.95 -5.36
N GLY A 113 2.26 23.53 -4.11
CA GLY A 113 2.50 24.42 -2.97
C GLY A 113 1.24 25.12 -2.44
N GLU A 114 0.05 24.70 -2.88
CA GLU A 114 -1.24 25.22 -2.41
C GLU A 114 -1.64 24.64 -1.04
N LEU A 115 -1.14 23.44 -0.71
CA LEU A 115 -1.38 22.79 0.58
C LEU A 115 -0.28 23.16 1.58
N SER A 116 -0.67 23.78 2.70
CA SER A 116 0.24 24.07 3.82
C SER A 116 0.43 22.85 4.72
N VAL A 117 1.40 22.00 4.37
CA VAL A 117 1.74 20.81 5.17
C VAL A 117 2.61 21.19 6.37
N ARG A 118 2.16 20.85 7.58
CA ARG A 118 2.91 21.06 8.81
C ARG A 118 3.81 19.89 9.15
N ARG A 119 3.31 18.66 8.99
CA ARG A 119 4.08 17.42 9.23
C ARG A 119 3.74 16.37 8.19
N VAL A 120 4.70 15.48 7.94
CA VAL A 120 4.53 14.30 7.10
C VAL A 120 4.83 13.05 7.92
N LYS A 121 4.02 12.02 7.77
CA LYS A 121 4.21 10.72 8.43
C LYS A 121 4.33 9.62 7.40
N LEU A 122 5.51 9.00 7.33
CA LEU A 122 5.70 7.72 6.62
C LEU A 122 5.49 6.58 7.62
N SER A 123 4.59 5.66 7.29
CA SER A 123 4.36 4.45 8.08
C SER A 123 4.60 3.20 7.23
N LEU A 124 5.32 2.24 7.77
CA LEU A 124 5.51 0.90 7.20
C LEU A 124 4.63 -0.06 7.98
N HIS A 125 3.90 -0.92 7.29
CA HIS A 125 2.95 -1.83 7.93
C HIS A 125 3.13 -3.24 7.39
N ASP A 126 2.92 -4.22 8.26
CA ASP A 126 2.61 -5.58 7.83
C ASP A 126 1.19 -5.99 8.23
N PHE A 127 0.70 -7.06 7.62
CA PHE A 127 -0.64 -7.59 7.90
C PHE A 127 -0.76 -8.24 9.28
N GLU A 128 0.35 -8.47 9.98
CA GLU A 128 0.38 -8.96 11.36
C GLU A 128 0.15 -7.81 12.36
N GLY A 129 0.10 -6.57 11.89
CA GLY A 129 -0.19 -5.39 12.69
C GLY A 129 1.05 -4.67 13.22
N ARG A 130 2.26 -5.08 12.82
CA ARG A 130 3.47 -4.30 13.13
C ARG A 130 3.48 -3.05 12.29
N ARG A 131 3.93 -1.97 12.92
CA ARG A 131 3.99 -0.65 12.32
C ARG A 131 5.25 0.08 12.76
N VAL A 132 5.91 0.72 11.80
CA VAL A 132 7.05 1.61 12.00
C VAL A 132 6.68 2.99 11.47
N ASP A 133 6.88 4.03 12.27
CA ASP A 133 6.54 5.42 11.92
C ASP A 133 7.77 6.32 11.90
N LEU A 134 7.91 7.08 10.81
CA LEU A 134 8.78 8.24 10.72
C LEU A 134 7.92 9.50 10.59
N ILE A 135 8.27 10.54 11.34
CA ILE A 135 7.60 11.84 11.26
C ILE A 135 8.62 12.89 10.84
N PHE A 136 8.24 13.71 9.88
CA PHE A 136 9.04 14.76 9.29
C PHE A 136 8.38 16.12 9.43
N ASN A 137 9.20 17.17 9.46
CA ASN A 137 8.77 18.55 9.34
C ASN A 137 8.40 18.84 7.88
N GLY A 138 7.10 19.06 7.65
CA GLY A 138 6.53 19.29 6.32
C GLY A 138 6.53 20.76 5.89
N ILE A 139 6.91 21.69 6.76
CA ILE A 139 6.82 23.12 6.46
C ILE A 139 7.74 23.45 5.27
N GLY A 140 7.15 24.11 4.26
CA GLY A 140 7.84 24.50 3.03
C GLY A 140 8.34 23.31 2.20
N THR A 141 7.67 22.16 2.30
CA THR A 141 7.98 20.98 1.49
C THR A 141 6.99 20.79 0.36
N ASP A 142 7.40 20.01 -0.63
CA ASP A 142 6.55 19.41 -1.66
C ASP A 142 6.70 17.87 -1.60
N ILE A 143 6.07 17.18 -2.55
CA ILE A 143 6.11 15.72 -2.66
C ILE A 143 7.51 15.14 -2.91
N HIS A 144 8.50 15.95 -3.34
CA HIS A 144 9.84 15.51 -3.71
C HIS A 144 10.88 15.73 -2.59
N ASN A 145 10.70 16.74 -1.75
CA ASN A 145 11.77 17.20 -0.84
C ASN A 145 11.49 17.02 0.67
N TRP A 146 10.37 16.41 1.05
CA TRP A 146 9.98 16.22 2.45
C TRP A 146 10.76 15.11 3.19
N PHE A 147 11.24 14.11 2.45
CA PHE A 147 11.87 12.91 2.98
C PHE A 147 13.39 13.08 3.07
N THR A 148 13.86 13.82 4.07
CA THR A 148 15.29 14.03 4.33
C THR A 148 15.62 13.91 5.81
N GLN A 149 16.89 13.72 6.13
CA GLN A 149 17.35 13.59 7.52
C GLN A 149 17.12 14.87 8.33
N GLU A 150 17.37 16.04 7.72
CA GLU A 150 17.25 17.35 8.37
C GLU A 150 15.81 17.64 8.81
N ARG A 151 14.85 17.08 8.09
CA ARG A 151 13.42 17.22 8.38
C ARG A 151 12.93 16.19 9.39
N LEU A 152 13.74 15.20 9.79
CA LEU A 152 13.31 14.11 10.66
C LEU A 152 13.00 14.59 12.10
N ILE A 153 11.71 14.55 12.47
CA ILE A 153 11.23 14.86 13.82
C ILE A 153 11.34 13.63 14.72
N SER A 154 10.88 12.47 14.26
CA SER A 154 10.95 11.22 15.03
C SER A 154 11.10 10.00 14.14
N SER A 155 11.77 8.97 14.65
CA SER A 155 11.90 7.65 14.00
C SER A 155 12.00 6.57 15.09
N PRO A 156 11.76 5.28 14.77
CA PRO A 156 11.97 4.20 15.74
C PRO A 156 13.46 3.89 15.96
N TRP A 157 14.34 4.44 15.11
CA TRP A 157 15.75 4.11 15.08
C TRP A 157 16.57 5.18 15.80
N GLN A 158 17.17 4.80 16.93
CA GLN A 158 17.84 5.72 17.86
C GLN A 158 19.05 6.40 17.23
N ASN A 159 19.79 5.68 16.40
CA ASN A 159 21.01 6.19 15.77
C ASN A 159 20.76 6.97 14.47
N LEU A 160 19.54 6.98 13.93
CA LEU A 160 19.28 7.56 12.60
C LEU A 160 19.48 9.08 12.56
N LYS A 161 19.20 9.80 13.65
CA LYS A 161 19.45 11.26 13.69
C LYS A 161 20.93 11.63 13.80
N SER A 162 21.74 10.74 14.37
CA SER A 162 23.17 10.97 14.60
C SER A 162 24.07 10.32 13.54
N SER A 163 23.51 9.53 12.63
CA SER A 163 24.25 8.91 11.52
C SER A 163 24.47 9.88 10.37
N THR A 164 25.31 9.49 9.41
CA THR A 164 25.54 10.21 8.17
C THR A 164 25.24 9.29 6.98
N PRO A 165 23.95 9.13 6.60
CA PRO A 165 23.54 8.28 5.49
C PRO A 165 24.17 8.68 4.15
N ASP A 166 24.53 7.70 3.31
CA ASP A 166 24.89 8.00 1.91
C ASP A 166 23.65 8.47 1.11
N PHE A 167 22.49 7.91 1.46
CA PHE A 167 21.19 8.21 0.91
C PHE A 167 20.16 8.35 2.03
N PHE A 168 19.42 9.46 1.99
CA PHE A 168 18.18 9.67 2.73
C PHE A 168 17.24 10.48 1.83
N SER A 169 16.61 9.81 0.87
CA SER A 169 15.73 10.46 -0.11
C SER A 169 14.70 9.49 -0.70
N THR A 170 13.64 10.04 -1.30
CA THR A 170 12.65 9.25 -2.05
C THR A 170 13.28 8.60 -3.29
N ASP A 171 14.18 9.33 -3.97
CA ASP A 171 14.84 8.89 -5.19
C ASP A 171 15.82 7.75 -4.92
N GLY A 172 16.48 7.81 -3.76
CA GLY A 172 17.45 6.84 -3.27
C GLY A 172 18.57 6.57 -4.28
N TYR A 173 18.92 5.30 -4.45
CA TYR A 173 19.93 4.87 -5.41
C TYR A 173 19.28 4.47 -6.75
N ILE A 174 19.23 5.45 -7.67
CA ILE A 174 18.52 5.37 -8.96
C ILE A 174 18.97 4.17 -9.80
N GLN A 175 20.28 3.91 -9.85
CA GLN A 175 20.87 2.86 -10.67
C GLN A 175 20.38 1.46 -10.28
N GLU A 176 19.95 1.28 -9.03
CA GLU A 176 19.47 0.00 -8.48
C GLU A 176 17.98 -0.01 -8.13
N ASP A 177 17.22 1.03 -8.50
CA ASP A 177 15.81 1.18 -8.13
C ASP A 177 15.55 0.98 -6.62
N ARG A 178 16.54 1.35 -5.80
CA ARG A 178 16.43 1.42 -4.34
C ARG A 178 15.89 2.81 -3.98
N ARG A 179 14.57 2.88 -3.83
CA ARG A 179 13.77 4.09 -3.57
C ARG A 179 13.42 4.19 -2.09
N PHE A 180 12.91 5.35 -1.68
CA PHE A 180 12.61 5.65 -0.27
C PHE A 180 13.72 5.10 0.64
N TYR A 181 14.96 5.49 0.33
CA TYR A 181 16.13 4.77 0.76
C TYR A 181 16.80 5.54 1.90
N ILE A 182 16.98 4.85 3.02
CA ILE A 182 17.71 5.33 4.19
C ILE A 182 18.79 4.29 4.49
N ASN A 183 20.02 4.52 4.04
CA ASN A 183 21.14 3.61 4.24
C ASN A 183 22.18 4.19 5.20
N ASN A 184 22.91 3.32 5.90
CA ASN A 184 24.01 3.75 6.77
C ASN A 184 25.35 3.65 6.04
N ILE A 185 25.60 2.49 5.46
CA ILE A 185 26.87 2.16 4.81
C ILE A 185 26.53 1.44 3.52
N HIS A 186 27.03 1.95 2.39
CA HIS A 186 27.10 1.21 1.15
C HIS A 186 28.47 0.54 1.00
N ASN A 187 28.55 -0.76 1.29
CA ASN A 187 29.81 -1.51 1.33
C ASN A 187 29.67 -2.87 0.64
N SER A 188 29.23 -2.82 -0.63
CA SER A 188 28.84 -3.99 -1.44
C SER A 188 27.66 -4.78 -0.85
N CYS A 189 27.08 -5.70 -1.62
CA CYS A 189 25.87 -6.42 -1.22
C CYS A 189 25.95 -7.09 0.17
N PRO A 190 27.03 -7.80 0.55
CA PRO A 190 27.13 -8.45 1.86
C PRO A 190 27.38 -7.47 3.01
N GLY A 191 27.77 -6.22 2.71
CA GLY A 191 28.08 -5.18 3.70
C GLY A 191 27.09 -4.02 3.72
N ASP A 192 26.09 -4.03 2.84
CA ASP A 192 25.07 -2.98 2.76
C ASP A 192 24.21 -2.96 4.03
N ARG A 193 24.15 -1.78 4.67
CA ARG A 193 23.42 -1.56 5.91
C ARG A 193 22.46 -0.40 5.76
N GLY A 194 21.31 -0.49 6.43
CA GLY A 194 20.34 0.61 6.41
C GLY A 194 19.16 0.40 7.34
N TRP A 195 18.24 1.34 7.24
CA TRP A 195 17.03 1.39 8.05
C TRP A 195 15.77 1.12 7.22
N LEU A 196 15.71 1.60 5.99
CA LEU A 196 14.58 1.43 5.08
C LEU A 196 15.08 1.39 3.63
N VAL A 197 14.53 0.47 2.84
CA VAL A 197 14.67 0.46 1.39
C VAL A 197 13.40 -0.04 0.71
N VAL A 198 12.94 0.67 -0.31
CA VAL A 198 11.93 0.19 -1.26
C VAL A 198 12.63 -0.22 -2.54
N ILE A 199 12.57 -1.50 -2.90
CA ILE A 199 13.19 -2.04 -4.09
C ILE A 199 12.09 -2.16 -5.14
N ASP A 200 12.03 -1.19 -6.05
CA ASP A 200 10.92 -1.08 -7.00
C ASP A 200 11.01 -2.11 -8.14
N SER A 201 12.23 -2.48 -8.54
CA SER A 201 12.45 -3.52 -9.54
C SER A 201 13.87 -4.08 -9.50
N GLY A 202 14.12 -5.12 -10.31
CA GLY A 202 15.41 -5.79 -10.40
C GLY A 202 16.25 -5.36 -11.62
N ILE A 203 16.13 -4.11 -12.09
CA ILE A 203 16.81 -3.65 -13.33
C ILE A 203 18.34 -3.87 -13.29
N THR A 204 18.96 -3.88 -12.10
CA THR A 204 20.41 -4.09 -11.92
C THR A 204 20.77 -4.88 -10.64
N ALA A 205 19.79 -5.43 -9.91
CA ALA A 205 19.99 -5.91 -8.54
C ALA A 205 20.85 -7.19 -8.45
N ASP A 206 22.17 -7.02 -8.31
CA ASP A 206 23.12 -8.11 -8.05
C ASP A 206 23.12 -8.58 -6.58
N CYS A 207 22.49 -7.82 -5.69
CA CYS A 207 22.39 -8.17 -4.29
C CYS A 207 21.31 -9.22 -4.03
N ALA A 208 21.72 -10.39 -3.54
CA ALA A 208 20.81 -11.48 -3.21
C ALA A 208 19.68 -11.08 -2.25
N TRP A 209 19.96 -10.17 -1.30
CA TRP A 209 18.96 -9.65 -0.36
C TRP A 209 17.88 -8.77 -1.00
N GLY A 210 18.11 -8.24 -2.20
CA GLY A 210 17.15 -7.41 -2.93
C GLY A 210 16.43 -8.14 -4.07
N ARG A 211 16.66 -9.45 -4.22
CA ARG A 211 16.05 -10.26 -5.27
C ARG A 211 14.63 -10.67 -4.87
N PRO A 212 13.68 -10.71 -5.82
CA PRO A 212 12.32 -11.10 -5.51
C PRO A 212 12.25 -12.61 -5.26
N SER A 213 11.26 -13.01 -4.47
CA SER A 213 10.89 -14.41 -4.29
C SER A 213 9.40 -14.58 -4.53
N THR A 214 8.92 -15.83 -4.53
CA THR A 214 7.47 -16.10 -4.60
C THR A 214 6.71 -15.51 -3.42
N ALA A 215 7.33 -15.42 -2.24
CA ALA A 215 6.75 -14.81 -1.05
C ALA A 215 6.83 -13.28 -1.07
N TYR A 216 7.90 -12.72 -1.67
CA TYR A 216 8.17 -11.29 -1.72
C TYR A 216 8.47 -10.83 -3.15
N PRO A 217 7.45 -10.68 -4.01
CA PRO A 217 7.62 -10.12 -5.34
C PRO A 217 7.84 -8.60 -5.29
N TYR A 218 8.28 -8.01 -6.40
CA TYR A 218 8.43 -6.55 -6.49
C TYR A 218 7.08 -5.79 -6.48
N PRO A 219 7.05 -4.55 -5.95
CA PRO A 219 8.12 -3.89 -5.20
C PRO A 219 8.30 -4.53 -3.81
N ILE A 220 9.51 -4.55 -3.28
CA ILE A 220 9.82 -5.10 -1.94
C ILE A 220 10.11 -3.94 -0.99
N ILE A 221 9.56 -3.98 0.22
CA ILE A 221 9.80 -2.96 1.25
C ILE A 221 10.52 -3.62 2.41
N LEU A 222 11.80 -3.32 2.59
CA LEU A 222 12.60 -3.83 3.71
C LEU A 222 12.85 -2.73 4.73
N TYR A 223 12.83 -3.10 6.01
CA TYR A 223 13.16 -2.18 7.09
C TYR A 223 13.89 -2.88 8.24
N SER A 224 14.63 -2.12 9.02
CA SER A 224 15.29 -2.64 10.23
C SER A 224 14.27 -2.84 11.36
N ARG A 225 14.23 -4.05 11.91
CA ARG A 225 13.50 -4.36 13.16
C ARG A 225 14.34 -4.13 14.41
N LEU A 226 15.60 -3.72 14.26
CA LEU A 226 16.47 -3.32 15.36
C LEU A 226 16.17 -1.88 15.79
N THR A 227 16.75 -1.45 16.90
CA THR A 227 16.72 -0.04 17.34
C THR A 227 17.63 0.87 16.49
N GLY A 228 18.32 0.32 15.50
CA GLY A 228 19.21 1.05 14.58
C GLY A 228 19.23 0.40 13.20
N ASP A 229 20.31 0.53 12.44
CA ASP A 229 20.46 -0.06 11.12
C ASP A 229 20.70 -1.57 11.18
N VAL A 230 20.27 -2.27 10.13
CA VAL A 230 20.45 -3.71 9.96
C VAL A 230 21.37 -4.00 8.77
N LEU A 231 22.03 -5.15 8.79
CA LEU A 231 22.71 -5.68 7.62
C LEU A 231 21.67 -6.34 6.70
N TRP A 232 21.48 -5.83 5.48
CA TRP A 232 20.42 -6.32 4.59
C TRP A 232 20.61 -7.79 4.21
N ASN A 233 21.86 -8.25 4.13
CA ASN A 233 22.18 -9.64 3.84
C ASN A 233 21.67 -10.63 4.91
N ASN A 234 21.23 -10.17 6.08
CA ASN A 234 20.57 -11.03 7.06
C ASN A 234 19.26 -11.62 6.52
N VAL A 235 18.56 -10.93 5.61
CA VAL A 235 17.24 -11.35 5.11
C VAL A 235 17.27 -12.70 4.36
N ILE A 236 18.42 -13.09 3.81
CA ILE A 236 18.61 -14.38 3.13
C ILE A 236 19.02 -15.51 4.09
N SER A 237 19.25 -15.20 5.35
CA SER A 237 19.60 -16.17 6.38
C SER A 237 18.33 -16.82 6.94
N ALA A 238 18.32 -18.15 7.02
CA ALA A 238 17.19 -18.87 7.57
C ALA A 238 16.95 -18.47 9.04
N GLY A 239 15.71 -18.08 9.35
CA GLY A 239 15.31 -17.68 10.70
C GLY A 239 15.71 -16.25 11.11
N ASP A 240 16.17 -15.41 10.17
CA ASP A 240 16.39 -14.00 10.49
C ASP A 240 15.09 -13.31 10.93
N VAL A 241 15.22 -12.52 11.99
CA VAL A 241 14.14 -11.69 12.55
C VAL A 241 14.52 -10.21 12.58
N THR A 242 15.74 -9.87 12.13
CA THR A 242 16.29 -8.52 12.21
C THR A 242 15.87 -7.64 11.03
N VAL A 243 15.62 -8.23 9.86
CA VAL A 243 15.05 -7.55 8.70
C VAL A 243 13.54 -7.79 8.64
N GLY A 244 12.78 -6.71 8.53
CA GLY A 244 11.35 -6.74 8.33
C GLY A 244 10.97 -6.57 6.86
N HIS A 245 9.95 -7.29 6.43
CA HIS A 245 9.21 -6.99 5.20
C HIS A 245 7.94 -6.23 5.58
N ALA A 246 7.68 -5.11 4.91
CA ALA A 246 6.40 -4.43 5.00
C ALA A 246 5.52 -4.83 3.82
N ASP A 247 4.24 -5.05 4.09
CA ASP A 247 3.23 -5.35 3.07
C ASP A 247 2.78 -4.07 2.34
N PHE A 248 2.85 -2.93 3.02
CA PHE A 248 2.58 -1.63 2.43
C PHE A 248 3.25 -0.48 3.19
N LEU A 249 3.52 0.60 2.47
CA LEU A 249 3.88 1.89 3.06
C LEU A 249 2.73 2.88 2.88
N THR A 250 2.59 3.80 3.82
CA THR A 250 1.64 4.92 3.72
C THR A 250 2.31 6.24 4.02
N ILE A 251 1.92 7.28 3.30
CA ILE A 251 2.30 8.67 3.56
C ILE A 251 1.04 9.43 3.95
N HIS A 252 1.09 10.05 5.12
CA HIS A 252 0.04 10.95 5.58
C HIS A 252 0.61 12.36 5.78
N VAL A 253 -0.23 13.36 5.58
CA VAL A 253 0.07 14.76 5.87
C VAL A 253 -0.84 15.28 6.94
N ASP A 254 -0.30 16.16 7.76
CA ASP A 254 -1.05 17.03 8.65
C ASP A 254 -0.93 18.44 8.07
N ALA A 255 -2.06 18.95 7.58
CA ALA A 255 -2.15 20.20 6.83
C ALA A 255 -3.22 21.11 7.43
N GLU A 256 -3.01 22.43 7.29
CA GLU A 256 -3.92 23.49 7.76
C GLU A 256 -5.01 23.85 6.74
#